data_AF-A0A661WUM8-F1
#
_entry.id   AF-A0A661WUM8-F1
#
_cell.length_a   1.000
_cell.length_b   1.000
_cell.length_c   1.000
_cell.angle_alpha   90.00
_cell.angle_beta   90.00
_cell.angle_gamma   90.00
#
_symmetry.space_group_name_H-M   'P 1'
#
loop_
_entity.id
_entity.type
_entity.pdbx_description
1 polymer ?
#
loop_
_entity_poly.entity_id
_entity_poly.type
_entity_poly.pdbx_seq_one_letter_code
_entity_poly.pdbx_strand_id
1 'polypeptide(L)'
;MESSVISKGLEVWSLQTLLDISILLGFFSLGLLLVQPYYTSLRRHLTLRVSIELWDLFTVLLADIFLVITVLIGFLVLNPDIMADIKIAVPFVPLATVLFAVALVLRLFYDGHRLKGTMFRFALWLIFAANLLNIIGFSLIMEAPGSEYLTDHPSVFWTYLKTHFRSNALPHGLEVAQWTFYITFPLLLFIFIWGFVKAMKTFSERKA
;
A
#
# COMPACT_ATOMS: atom_id res chain seq x y z
N MET A 1 18.96 5.33 31.49
CA MET A 1 18.16 5.54 30.27
C MET A 1 16.72 5.65 30.72
N GLU A 2 16.12 6.84 30.61
CA GLU A 2 14.78 7.11 31.15
C GLU A 2 13.72 6.29 30.40
N SER A 3 12.72 5.76 31.12
CA SER A 3 11.65 4.91 30.58
C SER A 3 10.90 5.55 29.39
N SER A 4 10.87 6.88 29.34
CA SER A 4 10.32 7.70 28.25
C SER A 4 10.98 7.43 26.90
N VAL A 5 12.31 7.31 26.87
CA VAL A 5 13.09 7.08 25.63
C VAL A 5 12.81 5.69 25.07
N ILE A 6 12.70 4.68 25.94
CA ILE A 6 12.39 3.30 25.55
C ILE A 6 10.96 3.23 24.99
N SER A 7 10.00 3.91 25.63
CA SER A 7 8.61 3.94 25.17
C SER A 7 8.49 4.56 23.77
N LYS A 8 9.14 5.71 23.53
CA LYS A 8 9.09 6.36 22.21
C LYS A 8 9.80 5.55 21.14
N GLY A 9 10.92 4.91 21.48
CA GLY A 9 11.61 4.00 20.56
C GLY A 9 10.75 2.81 20.14
N LEU A 10 9.99 2.22 21.09
CA LEU A 10 9.07 1.12 20.79
C LEU A 10 7.93 1.57 19.87
N GLU A 11 7.36 2.75 20.11
CA GLU A 11 6.32 3.35 19.28
C GLU A 11 6.78 3.52 17.83
N VAL A 12 7.94 4.16 17.61
CA VAL A 12 8.53 4.36 16.28
C VAL A 12 8.78 3.02 15.59
N TRP A 13 9.34 2.05 16.31
CA TRP A 13 9.60 0.71 15.77
C TRP A 13 8.31 -0.01 15.36
N SER A 14 7.26 0.04 16.20
CA SER A 14 5.97 -0.58 15.91
C SER A 14 5.29 0.07 14.69
N LEU A 15 5.30 1.40 14.60
CA LEU A 15 4.74 2.12 13.46
C LEU A 15 5.49 1.82 12.16
N GLN A 16 6.83 1.79 12.21
CA GLN A 16 7.65 1.41 11.07
C GLN A 16 7.36 -0.04 10.63
N THR A 17 7.26 -0.96 11.58
CA THR A 17 6.97 -2.37 11.31
C THR A 17 5.60 -2.53 10.65
N LEU A 18 4.58 -1.81 11.13
CA LEU A 18 3.26 -1.81 10.51
C LEU A 18 3.30 -1.29 9.07
N LEU A 19 4.04 -0.22 8.82
CA LEU A 19 4.24 0.29 7.47
C LEU A 19 4.91 -0.74 6.56
N ASP A 20 5.99 -1.37 7.01
CA ASP A 20 6.72 -2.36 6.22
C ASP A 20 5.85 -3.60 5.93
N ILE A 21 5.04 -4.04 6.90
CA ILE A 21 4.03 -5.10 6.70
C ILE A 21 3.02 -4.67 5.63
N SER A 22 2.54 -3.43 5.65
CA SER A 22 1.57 -2.95 4.66
C SER A 22 2.12 -2.99 3.23
N ILE A 23 3.40 -2.65 3.06
CA ILE A 23 4.12 -2.74 1.78
C ILE A 23 4.19 -4.19 1.33
N LEU A 24 4.60 -5.10 2.22
CA LEU A 24 4.69 -6.54 1.94
C LEU A 24 3.33 -7.13 1.55
N LEU A 25 2.26 -6.77 2.26
CA LEU A 25 0.90 -7.19 1.93
C LEU A 25 0.48 -6.72 0.53
N GLY A 26 0.90 -5.52 0.11
CA GLY A 26 0.71 -5.03 -1.25
C GLY A 26 1.32 -5.95 -2.32
N PHE A 27 2.52 -6.50 -2.05
CA PHE A 27 3.16 -7.48 -2.93
C PHE A 27 2.44 -8.81 -2.94
N PHE A 28 1.98 -9.28 -1.77
CA PHE A 28 1.19 -10.51 -1.70
C PHE A 28 -0.14 -10.37 -2.44
N SER A 29 -0.83 -9.24 -2.32
CA SER A 29 -2.03 -8.96 -3.12
C SER A 29 -1.74 -9.08 -4.62
N LEU A 30 -0.67 -8.44 -5.11
CA LEU A 30 -0.28 -8.55 -6.52
C LEU A 30 0.01 -10.00 -6.94
N GLY A 31 0.79 -10.72 -6.14
CA GLY A 31 1.11 -12.12 -6.37
C GLY A 31 -0.14 -12.99 -6.47
N LEU A 32 -1.06 -12.88 -5.51
CA LEU A 32 -2.32 -13.61 -5.52
C LEU A 32 -3.15 -13.31 -6.78
N LEU A 33 -3.22 -12.06 -7.22
CA LEU A 33 -3.92 -11.67 -8.45
C LEU A 33 -3.28 -12.27 -9.70
N LEU A 34 -1.95 -12.32 -9.77
CA LEU A 34 -1.21 -12.88 -10.92
C LEU A 34 -1.35 -14.40 -11.03
N VAL A 35 -1.63 -15.10 -9.93
CA VAL A 35 -1.81 -16.57 -9.94
C VAL A 35 -3.24 -16.97 -10.37
N GLN A 36 -4.24 -16.10 -10.25
CA GLN A 36 -5.64 -16.42 -10.62
C GLN A 36 -5.82 -16.93 -12.08
N PRO A 37 -5.18 -16.34 -13.11
CA PRO A 37 -5.23 -16.89 -14.47
C PRO A 37 -4.69 -18.31 -14.58
N TYR A 38 -3.65 -18.64 -13.80
CA TYR A 38 -3.05 -19.97 -13.77
C TYR A 38 -4.02 -21.02 -13.20
N TYR A 39 -4.71 -20.72 -12.09
CA TYR A 39 -5.74 -21.61 -11.54
C TYR A 39 -6.89 -21.85 -12.52
N THR A 40 -7.28 -20.82 -13.27
CA THR A 40 -8.31 -20.94 -14.31
C THR A 40 -7.88 -21.86 -15.45
N SER A 41 -6.59 -21.89 -15.78
CA SER A 41 -6.03 -22.82 -16.77
C SER A 41 -6.04 -24.27 -16.25
N LEU A 42 -5.64 -24.47 -14.98
CA LEU A 42 -5.67 -25.77 -14.29
C LEU A 42 -7.06 -26.36 -14.19
N ARG A 43 -8.11 -25.53 -14.03
CA ARG A 43 -9.51 -25.96 -13.99
C ARG A 43 -9.92 -26.83 -15.18
N ARG A 44 -9.29 -26.68 -16.35
CA ARG A 44 -9.59 -27.48 -17.54
C ARG A 44 -9.10 -28.93 -17.45
N HIS A 45 -8.19 -29.22 -16.53
CA HIS A 45 -7.48 -30.50 -16.46
C HIS A 45 -7.85 -31.35 -15.23
N LEU A 46 -8.59 -30.78 -14.27
CA LEU A 46 -8.88 -31.40 -12.98
C LEU A 46 -10.36 -31.80 -12.88
N THR A 47 -10.61 -33.00 -12.35
CA THR A 47 -11.95 -33.58 -12.15
C THR A 47 -12.66 -33.02 -10.92
N LEU A 48 -11.91 -32.56 -9.90
CA LEU A 48 -12.45 -31.96 -8.66
C LEU A 48 -12.75 -30.46 -8.83
N ARG A 49 -13.93 -30.17 -9.38
CA ARG A 49 -14.40 -28.79 -9.63
C ARG A 49 -14.56 -27.97 -8.35
N VAL A 50 -15.05 -28.57 -7.27
CA VAL A 50 -15.37 -27.87 -6.01
C VAL A 50 -14.11 -27.30 -5.33
N SER A 51 -13.03 -28.08 -5.27
CA SER A 51 -11.78 -27.64 -4.63
C SER A 51 -11.17 -26.43 -5.33
N ILE A 52 -11.29 -26.36 -6.66
CA ILE A 52 -10.75 -25.26 -7.46
C ILE A 52 -11.58 -24.00 -7.28
N GLU A 53 -12.91 -24.12 -7.22
CA GLU A 53 -13.80 -22.98 -6.97
C GLU A 53 -13.59 -22.41 -5.56
N LEU A 54 -13.39 -23.26 -4.55
CA LEU A 54 -13.06 -22.82 -3.20
C LEU A 54 -11.70 -22.10 -3.16
N TRP A 55 -10.71 -22.62 -3.87
CA TRP A 55 -9.37 -22.02 -3.92
C TRP A 55 -9.35 -20.68 -4.65
N ASP A 56 -10.12 -20.55 -5.73
CA ASP A 56 -10.29 -19.29 -6.47
C ASP A 56 -10.94 -18.22 -5.57
N LEU A 57 -12.05 -18.56 -4.90
CA LEU A 57 -12.72 -17.69 -3.94
C LEU A 57 -11.77 -17.26 -2.81
N PHE A 58 -11.04 -18.22 -2.23
CA PHE A 58 -10.08 -17.95 -1.17
C PHE A 58 -8.99 -16.98 -1.62
N THR A 59 -8.42 -17.19 -2.81
CA THR A 59 -7.37 -16.34 -3.38
C THR A 59 -7.88 -14.91 -3.62
N VAL A 60 -9.09 -14.75 -4.16
CA VAL A 60 -9.73 -13.44 -4.36
C VAL A 60 -9.94 -12.74 -3.02
N LEU A 61 -10.56 -13.42 -2.05
CA LEU A 61 -10.87 -12.87 -0.74
C LEU A 61 -9.60 -12.45 0.02
N LEU A 62 -8.57 -13.31 0.00
CA LEU A 62 -7.31 -13.05 0.70
C LEU A 62 -6.60 -11.82 0.10
N ALA A 63 -6.59 -11.68 -1.23
CA ALA A 63 -6.01 -10.52 -1.88
C ALA A 63 -6.75 -9.23 -1.52
N ASP A 64 -8.08 -9.28 -1.43
CA ASP A 64 -8.91 -8.14 -1.03
C ASP A 64 -8.69 -7.76 0.43
N ILE A 65 -8.61 -8.74 1.34
CA ILE A 65 -8.28 -8.51 2.76
C ILE A 65 -6.90 -7.84 2.90
N PHE A 66 -5.90 -8.33 2.19
CA PHE A 66 -4.57 -7.74 2.20
C PHE A 66 -4.59 -6.29 1.71
N LEU A 67 -5.31 -6.00 0.62
CA LEU A 67 -5.49 -4.62 0.14
C LEU A 67 -6.21 -3.73 1.16
N VAL A 68 -7.26 -4.23 1.83
CA VAL A 68 -7.95 -3.50 2.90
C VAL A 68 -6.97 -3.13 4.01
N ILE A 69 -6.20 -4.10 4.51
CA ILE A 69 -5.22 -3.88 5.57
C ILE A 69 -4.17 -2.85 5.12
N THR A 70 -3.63 -2.99 3.90
CA THR A 70 -2.65 -2.04 3.35
C THR A 70 -3.20 -0.62 3.28
N VAL A 71 -4.43 -0.44 2.81
CA VAL A 71 -5.07 0.88 2.71
C VAL A 71 -5.35 1.47 4.09
N LEU A 72 -5.82 0.67 5.05
CA LEU A 72 -6.08 1.13 6.42
C LEU A 72 -4.79 1.58 7.14
N ILE A 73 -3.71 0.81 7.00
CA ILE A 73 -2.40 1.20 7.55
C ILE A 73 -1.90 2.47 6.84
N GLY A 74 -2.08 2.58 5.52
CA GLY A 74 -1.71 3.78 4.78
C GLY A 74 -2.46 5.04 5.26
N PHE A 75 -3.75 4.93 5.58
CA PHE A 75 -4.51 6.01 6.22
C PHE A 75 -3.93 6.42 7.57
N LEU A 76 -3.54 5.45 8.40
CA LEU A 76 -2.94 5.72 9.72
C LEU A 76 -1.60 6.46 9.57
N VAL A 77 -0.72 5.94 8.69
CA VAL A 77 0.65 6.43 8.52
C VAL A 77 0.72 7.80 7.86
N LEU A 78 -0.35 8.23 7.18
CA LEU A 78 -0.48 9.57 6.62
C LEU A 78 -0.64 10.70 7.65
N ASN A 79 -0.82 10.38 8.94
CA ASN A 79 -0.82 11.41 9.98
C ASN A 79 0.52 12.17 9.99
N PRO A 80 0.53 13.52 9.82
CA PRO A 80 1.77 14.31 9.80
C PRO A 80 2.70 14.08 11.00
N ASP A 81 2.14 13.80 12.17
CA ASP A 81 2.91 13.49 13.39
C ASP A 81 3.67 12.16 13.23
N ILE A 82 2.97 11.11 12.77
CA ILE A 82 3.59 9.82 12.45
C ILE A 82 4.62 9.99 11.33
N MET A 83 4.33 10.79 10.31
CA MET A 83 5.28 11.03 9.22
C MET A 83 6.56 11.73 9.68
N ALA A 84 6.49 12.57 10.71
CA ALA A 84 7.66 13.20 11.30
C ALA A 84 8.48 12.21 12.15
N ASP A 85 7.82 11.23 12.78
CA ASP A 85 8.47 10.26 13.67
C ASP A 85 9.15 9.10 12.92
N ILE A 86 8.51 8.57 11.88
CA ILE A 86 9.00 7.37 11.17
C ILE A 86 9.59 7.70 9.78
N LYS A 87 10.37 6.76 9.24
CA LYS A 87 11.03 6.91 7.94
C LYS A 87 10.06 6.55 6.81
N ILE A 88 9.38 7.54 6.22
CA ILE A 88 8.49 7.29 5.07
C ILE A 88 9.10 7.90 3.82
N ALA A 89 9.06 7.16 2.70
CA ALA A 89 9.40 7.70 1.40
C ALA A 89 8.24 8.54 0.84
N VAL A 90 8.37 9.85 0.92
CA VAL A 90 7.41 10.81 0.38
C VAL A 90 7.87 11.30 -1.00
N PRO A 91 6.99 11.42 -2.01
CA PRO A 91 5.55 11.11 -1.98
C PRO A 91 5.22 9.64 -2.32
N PHE A 92 6.23 8.77 -2.53
CA PHE A 92 6.09 7.44 -3.12
C PHE A 92 5.10 6.52 -2.39
N VAL A 93 5.28 6.32 -1.09
CA VAL A 93 4.45 5.40 -0.27
C VAL A 93 3.02 5.93 -0.11
N PRO A 94 2.80 7.22 0.17
CA PRO A 94 1.47 7.82 0.13
C PRO A 94 0.75 7.69 -1.22
N LEU A 95 1.45 7.92 -2.33
CA LEU A 95 0.86 7.73 -3.66
C LEU A 95 0.55 6.27 -3.95
N ALA A 96 1.40 5.33 -3.53
CA ALA A 96 1.09 3.90 -3.61
C ALA A 96 -0.20 3.55 -2.86
N THR A 97 -0.40 4.14 -1.67
CA THR A 97 -1.63 3.97 -0.88
C THR A 97 -2.86 4.47 -1.63
N VAL A 98 -2.78 5.64 -2.29
CA VAL A 98 -3.87 6.15 -3.15
C VAL A 98 -4.21 5.15 -4.25
N LEU A 99 -3.20 4.62 -4.95
CA LEU A 99 -3.41 3.64 -6.02
C LEU A 99 -4.03 2.33 -5.51
N PHE A 100 -3.56 1.82 -4.36
CA PHE A 100 -4.18 0.65 -3.72
C PHE A 100 -5.63 0.91 -3.32
N ALA A 101 -5.95 2.10 -2.81
CA ALA A 101 -7.32 2.45 -2.44
C ALA A 101 -8.26 2.48 -3.66
N VAL A 102 -7.81 3.07 -4.78
CA VAL A 102 -8.58 3.02 -6.04
C VAL A 102 -8.77 1.57 -6.50
N ALA A 103 -7.69 0.78 -6.51
CA ALA A 103 -7.75 -0.63 -6.91
C ALA A 103 -8.72 -1.44 -6.03
N LEU A 104 -8.71 -1.20 -4.72
CA LEU A 104 -9.61 -1.84 -3.77
C LEU A 104 -11.08 -1.54 -4.09
N VAL A 105 -11.43 -0.26 -4.31
CA VAL A 105 -12.81 0.11 -4.67
C VAL A 105 -13.25 -0.56 -5.98
N LEU A 106 -12.37 -0.61 -6.99
CA LEU A 106 -12.66 -1.27 -8.25
C LEU A 106 -12.90 -2.77 -8.08
N ARG A 107 -12.10 -3.43 -7.25
CA ARG A 107 -12.21 -4.87 -6.97
C ARG A 107 -13.50 -5.21 -6.24
N LEU A 108 -13.84 -4.44 -5.21
CA LEU A 108 -15.01 -4.68 -4.36
C LEU A 108 -16.33 -4.33 -5.06
N PHE A 109 -16.39 -3.23 -5.83
CA PHE A 109 -17.66 -2.66 -6.27
C PHE A 109 -17.86 -2.55 -7.79
N TYR A 110 -16.82 -2.79 -8.59
CA TYR A 110 -16.86 -2.61 -10.06
C TYR A 110 -16.44 -3.86 -10.82
N ASP A 111 -16.75 -5.05 -10.28
CA ASP A 111 -16.39 -6.35 -10.88
C ASP A 111 -14.87 -6.52 -11.13
N GLY A 112 -14.02 -5.77 -10.42
CA GLY A 112 -12.56 -5.86 -10.55
C GLY A 112 -11.96 -7.17 -10.05
N HIS A 113 -12.78 -8.08 -9.50
CA HIS A 113 -12.41 -9.45 -9.18
C HIS A 113 -12.63 -10.43 -10.35
N ARG A 114 -13.33 -10.03 -11.42
CA ARG A 114 -13.60 -10.92 -12.58
C ARG A 114 -12.41 -10.91 -13.55
N LEU A 115 -11.72 -12.03 -13.68
CA LEU A 115 -10.52 -12.22 -14.51
C LEU A 115 -10.58 -11.67 -15.95
N LYS A 116 -11.72 -11.78 -16.64
CA LYS A 116 -11.88 -11.30 -18.03
C LYS A 116 -12.31 -9.83 -18.12
N GLY A 117 -12.57 -9.18 -17.00
CA GLY A 117 -13.05 -7.80 -16.96
C GLY A 117 -11.95 -6.79 -17.26
N THR A 118 -12.31 -5.69 -17.90
CA THR A 118 -11.41 -4.53 -18.04
C THR A 118 -11.05 -3.94 -16.68
N MET A 119 -11.99 -3.94 -15.73
CA MET A 119 -11.76 -3.46 -14.36
C MET A 119 -10.76 -4.31 -13.58
N PHE A 120 -10.71 -5.62 -13.83
CA PHE A 120 -9.67 -6.49 -13.24
C PHE A 120 -8.28 -6.09 -13.73
N ARG A 121 -8.10 -5.92 -15.05
CA ARG A 121 -6.82 -5.48 -15.62
C ARG A 121 -6.42 -4.10 -15.10
N PHE A 122 -7.38 -3.19 -14.97
CA PHE A 122 -7.11 -1.85 -14.45
C PHE A 122 -6.69 -1.90 -12.98
N ALA A 123 -7.41 -2.64 -12.13
CA ALA A 123 -7.01 -2.86 -10.74
C ALA A 123 -5.64 -3.54 -10.62
N LEU A 124 -5.36 -4.54 -11.46
CA LEU A 124 -4.05 -5.21 -11.51
C LEU A 124 -2.92 -4.22 -11.82
N TRP A 125 -3.09 -3.36 -12.83
CA TRP A 125 -2.09 -2.35 -13.17
C TRP A 125 -1.91 -1.30 -12.08
N LEU A 126 -2.98 -0.89 -11.40
CA LEU A 126 -2.90 0.02 -10.25
C LEU A 126 -2.11 -0.59 -9.10
N ILE A 127 -2.39 -1.86 -8.76
CA ILE A 127 -1.66 -2.61 -7.72
C ILE A 127 -0.20 -2.80 -8.12
N PHE A 128 0.08 -3.10 -9.39
CA PHE A 128 1.44 -3.19 -9.90
C PHE A 128 2.20 -1.86 -9.77
N ALA A 129 1.59 -0.76 -10.22
CA ALA A 129 2.18 0.57 -10.14
C ALA A 129 2.42 1.01 -8.68
N ALA A 130 1.46 0.73 -7.79
CA ALA A 130 1.59 0.99 -6.36
C ALA A 130 2.78 0.22 -5.75
N ASN A 131 2.93 -1.06 -6.08
CA ASN A 131 4.06 -1.86 -5.63
C ASN A 131 5.40 -1.36 -6.21
N LEU A 132 5.42 -0.90 -7.46
CA LEU A 132 6.62 -0.30 -8.04
C LEU A 132 7.04 0.97 -7.30
N LEU A 133 6.07 1.85 -6.98
CA LEU A 133 6.32 3.03 -6.14
C LEU A 133 6.85 2.64 -4.76
N ASN A 134 6.29 1.60 -4.15
CA ASN A 134 6.77 1.08 -2.87
C ASN A 134 8.18 0.51 -2.95
N ILE A 135 8.56 -0.23 -4.01
CA ILE A 135 9.95 -0.68 -4.19
C ILE A 135 10.89 0.51 -4.28
N ILE A 136 10.55 1.52 -5.08
CA ILE A 136 11.39 2.71 -5.25
C ILE A 136 11.53 3.44 -3.91
N GLY A 137 10.41 3.70 -3.23
CA GLY A 137 10.39 4.38 -1.94
C GLY A 137 11.12 3.61 -0.83
N PHE A 138 10.80 2.33 -0.68
CA PHE A 138 11.37 1.49 0.35
C PHE A 138 12.88 1.31 0.13
N SER A 139 13.30 0.81 -1.04
CA SER A 139 14.69 0.43 -1.28
C SER A 139 15.63 1.63 -1.44
N LEU A 140 15.18 2.72 -2.07
CA LEU A 140 16.08 3.85 -2.39
C LEU A 140 16.03 4.98 -1.36
N ILE A 141 14.98 5.08 -0.56
CA ILE A 141 14.77 6.23 0.35
C ILE A 141 14.67 5.76 1.80
N MET A 142 13.80 4.81 2.12
CA MET A 142 13.62 4.34 3.51
C MET A 142 14.82 3.50 3.97
N GLU A 143 15.33 2.62 3.11
CA GLU A 143 16.51 1.78 3.34
C GLU A 143 17.77 2.31 2.64
N ALA A 144 17.80 3.60 2.30
CA ALA A 144 19.00 4.26 1.81
C ALA A 144 20.18 4.06 2.80
N PRO A 145 21.43 4.05 2.31
CA PRO A 145 22.60 3.79 3.16
C PRO A 145 22.62 4.62 4.45
N GLY A 146 23.03 3.96 5.53
CA GLY A 146 23.17 4.57 6.85
C GLY A 146 24.09 5.79 6.81
N SER A 147 23.86 6.74 7.72
CA SER A 147 24.69 7.96 7.79
C SER A 147 26.16 7.63 8.12
N GLU A 148 26.40 6.56 8.86
CA GLU A 148 27.74 6.01 9.13
C GLU A 148 28.42 5.58 7.82
N TYR A 149 27.75 4.75 7.02
CA TYR A 149 28.28 4.31 5.72
C TYR A 149 28.56 5.47 4.77
N LEU A 150 27.69 6.49 4.75
CA LEU A 150 27.88 7.68 3.91
C LEU A 150 28.98 8.62 4.41
N THR A 151 29.39 8.49 5.67
CA THR A 151 30.54 9.23 6.23
C THR A 151 31.84 8.68 5.64
N ASP A 152 31.94 7.35 5.55
CA ASP A 152 33.11 6.67 4.97
C ASP A 152 33.07 6.62 3.45
N HIS A 153 31.88 6.63 2.85
CA HIS A 153 31.65 6.57 1.41
C HIS A 153 30.67 7.66 0.95
N PRO A 154 31.13 8.93 0.85
CA PRO A 154 30.27 10.05 0.51
C PRO A 154 29.68 9.90 -0.88
N SER A 155 28.36 10.07 -0.96
CA SER A 155 27.62 10.02 -2.21
C SER A 155 26.56 11.12 -2.24
N VAL A 156 26.68 12.02 -3.22
CA VAL A 156 25.73 13.11 -3.46
C VAL A 156 24.34 12.56 -3.73
N PHE A 157 24.25 11.46 -4.48
CA PHE A 157 22.99 10.82 -4.84
C PHE A 157 22.20 10.34 -3.60
N TRP A 158 22.83 9.55 -2.73
CA TRP A 158 22.17 9.00 -1.54
C TRP A 158 21.83 10.09 -0.52
N THR A 159 22.72 11.07 -0.36
CA THR A 159 22.50 12.22 0.52
C THR A 159 21.31 13.05 0.05
N TYR A 160 21.20 13.30 -1.27
CA TYR A 160 20.08 14.02 -1.85
C TYR A 160 18.75 13.31 -1.59
N LEU A 161 18.68 11.99 -1.88
CA LEU A 161 17.46 11.20 -1.68
C LEU A 161 17.00 11.21 -0.23
N LYS A 162 17.91 10.96 0.72
CA LYS A 162 17.59 10.96 2.16
C LYS A 162 17.10 12.32 2.65
N THR A 163 17.70 13.41 2.15
CA THR A 163 17.40 14.76 2.65
C THR A 163 16.05 15.28 2.15
N HIS A 164 15.65 14.92 0.92
CA HIS A 164 14.48 15.51 0.27
C HIS A 164 13.24 14.62 0.27
N PHE A 165 13.41 13.29 0.25
CA PHE A 165 12.27 12.37 0.07
C PHE A 165 11.97 11.52 1.30
N ARG A 166 12.76 11.64 2.38
CA ARG A 166 12.47 10.96 3.64
C ARG A 166 11.69 11.90 4.55
N SER A 167 10.52 11.48 5.02
CA SER A 167 9.60 12.33 5.77
C SER A 167 10.19 12.93 7.07
N ASN A 168 11.06 12.18 7.74
CA ASN A 168 11.71 12.60 8.99
C ASN A 168 13.07 13.28 8.80
N ALA A 169 13.45 13.66 7.57
CA ALA A 169 14.68 14.39 7.31
C ALA A 169 14.48 15.91 7.45
N LEU A 170 15.30 16.54 8.31
CA LEU A 170 15.31 18.00 8.47
C LEU A 170 16.28 18.67 7.49
N PRO A 171 15.96 19.86 6.94
CA PRO A 171 14.67 20.56 7.05
C PRO A 171 13.65 20.16 5.96
N HIS A 172 14.10 19.67 4.81
CA HIS A 172 13.28 19.58 3.59
C HIS A 172 12.30 18.41 3.55
N GLY A 173 12.63 17.28 4.18
CA GLY A 173 11.76 16.10 4.22
C GLY A 173 10.40 16.37 4.86
N LEU A 174 10.37 17.24 5.87
CA LEU A 174 9.17 17.59 6.61
C LEU A 174 8.21 18.46 5.78
N GLU A 175 8.75 19.42 5.00
CA GLU A 175 7.96 20.23 4.07
C GLU A 175 7.34 19.35 2.96
N VAL A 176 8.12 18.43 2.38
CA VAL A 176 7.61 17.51 1.36
C VAL A 176 6.56 16.56 1.95
N ALA A 177 6.72 16.13 3.20
CA ALA A 177 5.72 15.32 3.90
C ALA A 177 4.39 16.09 4.07
N GLN A 178 4.44 17.37 4.43
CA GLN A 178 3.24 18.22 4.53
C GLN A 178 2.54 18.37 3.17
N TRP A 179 3.28 18.68 2.11
CA TRP A 179 2.71 18.75 0.75
C TRP A 179 2.09 17.42 0.33
N THR A 180 2.79 16.33 0.60
CA THR A 180 2.30 14.99 0.31
C THR A 180 0.99 14.71 1.06
N PHE A 181 0.91 15.05 2.34
CA PHE A 181 -0.31 14.94 3.13
C PHE A 181 -1.46 15.76 2.52
N TYR A 182 -1.22 17.05 2.23
CA TYR A 182 -2.25 17.94 1.68
C TYR A 182 -2.81 17.48 0.34
N ILE A 183 -2.08 16.67 -0.42
CA ILE A 183 -2.54 16.12 -1.70
C ILE A 183 -3.18 14.74 -1.50
N THR A 184 -2.45 13.82 -0.86
CA THR A 184 -2.84 12.41 -0.81
C THR A 184 -3.96 12.14 0.19
N PHE A 185 -4.04 12.86 1.30
CA PHE A 185 -5.10 12.68 2.28
C PHE A 185 -6.48 13.07 1.72
N PRO A 186 -6.67 14.24 1.07
CA PRO A 186 -7.93 14.54 0.41
C PRO A 186 -8.31 13.56 -0.70
N LEU A 187 -7.34 13.09 -1.49
CA LEU A 187 -7.58 12.07 -2.51
C LEU A 187 -8.09 10.77 -1.90
N LEU A 188 -7.45 10.29 -0.83
CA LEU A 188 -7.88 9.10 -0.12
C LEU A 188 -9.26 9.28 0.52
N LEU A 189 -9.55 10.44 1.10
CA LEU A 189 -10.87 10.76 1.64
C LEU A 189 -11.94 10.73 0.54
N PHE A 190 -11.65 11.30 -0.63
CA PHE A 190 -12.53 11.24 -1.78
C PHE A 190 -12.79 9.80 -2.24
N ILE A 191 -11.73 8.98 -2.35
CA ILE A 191 -11.84 7.56 -2.72
C ILE A 191 -12.65 6.78 -1.69
N PHE A 192 -12.46 7.06 -0.40
CA PHE A 192 -13.21 6.45 0.68
C PHE A 192 -14.70 6.79 0.58
N ILE A 193 -15.04 8.07 0.38
CA ILE A 193 -16.43 8.51 0.17
C ILE A 193 -17.01 7.84 -1.08
N TRP A 194 -16.26 7.77 -2.17
CA TRP A 194 -16.68 7.11 -3.40
C TRP A 194 -16.99 5.63 -3.18
N GLY A 195 -16.10 4.90 -2.50
CA GLY A 195 -16.30 3.50 -2.12
C GLY A 195 -17.51 3.32 -1.19
N PHE A 196 -17.67 4.19 -0.19
CA PHE A 196 -18.77 4.15 0.76
C PHE A 196 -20.13 4.38 0.08
N VAL A 197 -20.25 5.41 -0.76
CA VAL A 197 -21.48 5.69 -1.53
C VAL A 197 -21.84 4.49 -2.41
N LYS A 198 -20.85 3.84 -3.02
CA LYS A 198 -21.08 2.65 -3.84
C LYS A 198 -21.53 1.45 -3.01
N ALA A 199 -20.90 1.20 -1.87
CA ALA A 199 -21.33 0.15 -0.94
C ALA A 199 -22.79 0.33 -0.52
N MET A 200 -23.20 1.55 -0.16
CA MET A 200 -24.57 1.86 0.25
C MET A 200 -25.59 1.61 -0.86
N LYS A 201 -25.27 1.94 -2.11
CA LYS A 201 -26.15 1.63 -3.26
C LYS A 201 -26.33 0.13 -3.44
N THR A 202 -25.24 -0.63 -3.40
CA THR A 202 -25.28 -2.10 -3.52
C THR A 202 -26.11 -2.75 -2.41
N PHE A 203 -26.04 -2.23 -1.17
CA PHE A 203 -26.88 -2.74 -0.08
C PHE A 203 -28.38 -2.41 -0.26
N SER A 204 -28.69 -1.23 -0.82
CA SER A 204 -30.06 -0.84 -1.11
C SER A 204 -30.67 -1.71 -2.21
N GLU A 205 -29.92 -1.99 -3.27
CA GLU A 205 -30.37 -2.80 -4.42
C GLU A 205 -30.60 -4.27 -4.05
N ARG A 206 -29.90 -4.80 -3.04
CA ARG A 206 -30.10 -6.19 -2.56
C ARG A 206 -31.33 -6.37 -1.67
N LYS A 207 -31.93 -5.28 -1.18
CA LYS A 207 -33.14 -5.32 -0.33
C LYS A 207 -34.44 -5.17 -1.13
N ALA A 208 -34.35 -4.75 -2.40
CA ALA A 208 -35.47 -4.63 -3.33
C ALA A 208 -35.60 -5.91 -4.16
#